data_AF-A0A2T0APH7-F1
#
_entry.id   AF-A0A2T0APH7-F1
#
_cell.length_a   1.000
_cell.length_b   1.000
_cell.length_c   1.000
_cell.angle_alpha   90.00
_cell.angle_beta   90.00
_cell.angle_gamma   90.00
#
_symmetry.space_group_name_H-M   'P 1'
#
loop_
_entity.id
_entity.type
_entity.pdbx_description
1 polymer ?
#
loop_
_entity_poly.entity_id
_entity_poly.type
_entity_poly.pdbx_seq_one_letter_code
_entity_poly.pdbx_strand_id
1 'polypeptide(L)' 'MRIINLFGKYFLALLVIQGTVLSLIDSKDLKRSGMVEASRKAKAIGNAVIILGVILFALSLFI' A
#
# COMPACT_ATOMS: atom_id res chain seq x y z
N MET A 1 24.43 4.06 -5.54
CA MET A 1 23.72 2.75 -5.57
C MET A 1 23.26 2.23 -4.21
N ARG A 2 24.09 2.17 -3.15
CA ARG A 2 23.66 1.67 -1.81
C ARG A 2 22.50 2.48 -1.19
N ILE A 3 22.55 3.81 -1.27
CA ILE A 3 21.49 4.72 -0.77
C ILE A 3 20.19 4.54 -1.54
N ILE A 4 20.25 4.38 -2.87
CA ILE A 4 19.07 4.15 -3.72
C ILE A 4 18.40 2.82 -3.37
N ASN A 5 19.18 1.76 -3.14
CA ASN A 5 18.66 0.46 -2.74
C ASN A 5 18.06 0.49 -1.31
N LEU A 6 18.68 1.24 -0.40
CA LEU A 6 18.12 1.49 0.94
C LEU A 6 16.77 2.22 0.83
N PHE A 7 16.73 3.29 0.02
CA PHE A 7 15.51 4.08 -0.23
C PHE A 7 14.41 3.22 -0.85
N GLY A 8 14.72 2.35 -1.82
CA GLY A 8 13.75 1.43 -2.41
C GLY A 8 13.13 0.47 -1.39
N LYS A 9 13.94 -0.07 -0.46
CA LYS A 9 13.45 -0.94 0.62
C LYS A 9 12.55 -0.20 1.61
N TYR A 10 12.94 1.01 2.03
CA TYR A 10 12.12 1.84 2.92
C TYR A 10 10.82 2.30 2.24
N PHE A 11 10.90 2.65 0.96
CA PHE A 11 9.73 3.02 0.16
C PHE A 11 8.74 1.85 0.05
N LEU A 12 9.22 0.64 -0.24
CA LEU A 12 8.38 -0.55 -0.24
C LEU A 12 7.74 -0.79 1.14
N ALA A 13 8.51 -0.69 2.22
CA ALA A 13 7.98 -0.85 3.57
C ALA A 13 6.88 0.17 3.89
N LEU A 14 7.08 1.44 3.51
CA LEU A 14 6.08 2.49 3.66
C LEU A 14 4.80 2.20 2.88
N LEU A 15 4.91 1.75 1.63
CA LEU A 15 3.74 1.38 0.81
C LEU A 15 2.97 0.18 1.39
N VAL A 16 3.69 -0.80 1.95
CA VAL A 16 3.06 -1.95 2.62
C VAL A 16 2.32 -1.51 3.87
N ILE A 17 2.93 -0.66 4.71
CA ILE A 17 2.29 -0.12 5.91
C ILE A 17 1.07 0.70 5.53
N GLN A 18 1.20 1.64 4.59
CA GLN A 18 0.12 2.52 4.16
C GLN A 18 -1.03 1.75 3.52
N GLY A 19 -0.74 0.81 2.62
CA GLY A 19 -1.75 -0.05 2.01
C GLY A 19 -2.47 -0.93 3.02
N THR A 20 -1.76 -1.41 4.06
CA THR A 20 -2.35 -2.19 5.14
C THR A 20 -3.26 -1.35 6.03
N VAL A 21 -2.83 -0.13 6.40
CA VAL A 21 -3.65 0.83 7.15
C VAL A 21 -4.93 1.16 6.38
N LEU A 22 -4.81 1.48 5.08
CA LEU A 22 -5.95 1.81 4.23
C LEU A 22 -6.92 0.62 4.07
N SER A 23 -6.37 -0.59 3.91
CA SER A 23 -7.15 -1.80 3.71
C SER A 23 -7.81 -2.32 5.00
N LEU A 24 -7.22 -2.13 6.17
CA LEU A 24 -7.71 -2.70 7.42
C LEU A 24 -8.29 -1.69 8.40
N ILE A 25 -7.66 -0.53 8.58
CA ILE A 25 -8.09 0.48 9.55
C ILE A 25 -9.16 1.35 8.90
N ASP A 26 -8.79 2.07 7.84
CA ASP A 26 -9.71 3.03 7.18
C ASP A 26 -10.94 2.32 6.64
N SER A 27 -10.79 1.13 6.06
CA SER A 27 -11.95 0.38 5.58
C SER A 27 -12.90 -0.06 6.70
N LYS A 28 -12.38 -0.42 7.88
CA LYS A 28 -13.22 -0.80 9.03
C LYS A 28 -13.93 0.41 9.61
N ASP A 29 -13.24 1.54 9.71
CA ASP A 29 -13.82 2.79 10.20
C ASP A 29 -14.90 3.32 9.25
N LEU A 30 -14.65 3.28 7.93
CA LEU A 30 -15.65 3.62 6.91
C LEU A 30 -16.86 2.66 6.94
N LYS A 31 -16.63 1.37 7.21
CA LYS A 31 -17.74 0.42 7.37
C LYS A 31 -18.55 0.72 8.63
N ARG A 32 -17.88 1.13 9.72
CA ARG A 32 -18.51 1.47 11.00
C ARG A 32 -19.31 2.77 10.94
N SER A 33 -18.92 3.71 10.08
CA SER A 33 -19.66 4.95 9.80
C SER A 33 -20.81 4.78 8.79
N GLY A 34 -21.09 3.56 8.33
CA GLY A 34 -22.15 3.27 7.36
C GLY A 34 -21.74 3.48 5.88
N MET A 35 -20.50 3.90 5.62
CA MET A 35 -19.97 4.14 4.27
C MET A 35 -19.41 2.85 3.63
N VAL A 36 -20.28 1.87 3.37
CA VAL A 36 -19.90 0.53 2.90
C VAL A 36 -19.18 0.55 1.55
N GLU A 37 -19.60 1.39 0.60
CA GLU A 37 -18.90 1.54 -0.68
C GLU A 37 -17.49 2.10 -0.52
N ALA A 38 -17.32 3.13 0.32
CA ALA A 38 -16.03 3.73 0.60
C ALA A 38 -15.10 2.72 1.28
N SER A 39 -15.61 1.92 2.21
CA SER A 39 -14.88 0.80 2.83
C SER A 39 -14.36 -0.19 1.77
N ARG A 40 -15.20 -0.57 0.80
CA ARG A 40 -14.82 -1.52 -0.25
C ARG A 40 -13.78 -0.92 -1.19
N LYS A 41 -13.91 0.37 -1.53
CA LYS A 41 -12.91 1.12 -2.31
C LYS A 41 -11.59 1.24 -1.55
N ALA A 42 -11.61 1.54 -0.24
CA ALA A 42 -10.41 1.63 0.59
C ALA A 42 -9.63 0.31 0.63
N LYS A 43 -10.32 -0.83 0.77
CA LYS A 43 -9.69 -2.17 0.63
C LYS A 43 -9.07 -2.41 -0.73
N ALA A 44 -9.79 -2.08 -1.79
CA ALA A 44 -9.30 -2.26 -3.16
C ALA A 44 -8.06 -1.39 -3.43
N ILE A 45 -8.09 -0.11 -3.02
CA ILE A 45 -6.98 0.82 -3.17
C ILE A 45 -5.79 0.37 -2.32
N GLY A 46 -6.01 0.00 -1.05
CA GLY A 46 -4.94 -0.49 -0.17
C GLY A 46 -4.21 -1.69 -0.76
N ASN A 47 -4.95 -2.68 -1.26
CA ASN A 47 -4.35 -3.83 -1.93
C ASN A 47 -3.63 -3.44 -3.25
N ALA A 48 -4.21 -2.55 -4.06
CA ALA A 48 -3.60 -2.10 -5.31
C ALA A 48 -2.27 -1.36 -5.05
N VAL A 49 -2.21 -0.52 -4.02
CA VAL A 49 -0.99 0.20 -3.62
C VAL A 49 0.12 -0.78 -3.22
N ILE A 50 -0.20 -1.83 -2.47
CA ILE A 50 0.77 -2.87 -2.10
C ILE A 50 1.29 -3.57 -3.35
N ILE A 51 0.40 -3.99 -4.26
CA ILE A 51 0.77 -4.68 -5.50
C ILE A 51 1.69 -3.81 -6.36
N LEU A 52 1.32 -2.54 -6.58
CA LEU A 52 2.13 -1.60 -7.35
C LEU A 52 3.48 -1.34 -6.70
N GLY A 53 3.52 -1.20 -5.37
CA GLY A 53 4.77 -1.05 -4.62
C GLY A 53 5.71 -2.23 -4.81
N VAL A 54 5.19 -3.45 -4.74
CA VAL A 54 5.97 -4.69 -4.98
C VAL A 54 6.49 -4.74 -6.41
N ILE A 55 5.66 -4.42 -7.41
CA ILE A 55 6.07 -4.41 -8.82
C ILE A 55 7.18 -3.38 -9.06
N LEU A 56 7.03 -2.16 -8.55
CA LEU A 56 8.02 -1.10 -8.69
C LEU A 56 9.35 -1.48 -8.02
N PHE A 57 9.30 -2.09 -6.84
CA PHE A 57 10.49 -2.58 -6.18
C PHE A 57 11.17 -3.70 -6.97
N ALA A 58 10.39 -4.65 -7.50
CA ALA A 58 10.92 -5.71 -8.36
C ALA A 58 11.60 -5.14 -9.61
N LEU A 59 10.96 -4.20 -10.32
CA LEU A 59 11.55 -3.51 -11.48
C LEU A 59 12.84 -2.77 -11.13
N SER A 60 12.91 -2.17 -9.93
CA SER A 60 14.13 -1.50 -9.45
C SER A 60 15.32 -2.44 -9.18
N LEU A 61 15.09 -3.75 -9.08
CA LEU A 61 16.17 -4.74 -8.96
C LEU A 61 16.76 -5.12 -10.32
N PHE A 62 16.03 -4.90 -11.42
CA PHE A 62 16.46 -5.22 -12.79
C PHE A 62 17.13 -4.05 -13.52
N ILE A 63 16.96 -2.82 -13.00
CA ILE A 63 17.57 -1.57 -13.50
C ILE A 63 18.80 -1.24 -12.66
#